data_AF-A0AA89BRH2-F1
#
_entry.id   AF-A0AA89BRH2-F1
#
_cell.length_a   1.000
_cell.length_b   1.000
_cell.length_c   1.000
_cell.angle_alpha   90.00
_cell.angle_beta   90.00
_cell.angle_gamma   90.00
#
_symmetry.space_group_name_H-M   'P 1'
#
loop_
_entity.id
_entity.type
_entity.pdbx_description
1 polymer ?
#
loop_
_entity_poly.entity_id
_entity_poly.type
_entity_poly.pdbx_seq_one_letter_code
_entity_poly.pdbx_strand_id
1 'polypeptide(L)'
;MSSPTAQPTYQRRTTSLPALDIDKHNHTADHAGVVAKQIMDQVKRRCVEEVNPVTAIYTSELLKLRDRDWDDVSKQVVERLPTFNSSKSSLYRARRKTTPALPKTQSSITLDGKWTDTATGDRFLLIDESHHSQRTIVYATDNNLRDLAAADTIYCDRTFTPALPFPPDIHNPRPC
;
A
#
# COMPACT_ATOMS: atom_id res chain seq x y z
N MET A 1 -59.13 42.27 52.98
CA MET A 1 -57.77 41.70 53.04
C MET A 1 -57.87 40.23 52.64
N SER A 2 -57.18 39.90 51.54
CA SER A 2 -56.74 38.58 51.04
C SER A 2 -57.77 37.46 50.82
N SER A 3 -58.19 37.33 49.55
CA SER A 3 -58.78 36.13 48.96
C SER A 3 -57.78 34.97 48.91
N PRO A 4 -58.15 33.70 49.17
CA PRO A 4 -57.25 32.56 49.01
C PRO A 4 -57.18 32.12 47.54
N THR A 5 -55.98 32.21 46.96
CA THR A 5 -55.63 31.72 45.62
C THR A 5 -55.70 30.20 45.56
N ALA A 6 -56.56 29.65 44.69
CA ALA A 6 -56.58 28.23 44.36
C ALA A 6 -55.33 27.87 43.54
N GLN A 7 -54.54 26.91 44.00
CA GLN A 7 -53.42 26.35 43.23
C GLN A 7 -53.93 25.24 42.28
N PRO A 8 -53.51 25.22 41.00
CA PRO A 8 -53.90 24.16 40.08
C PRO A 8 -53.10 22.88 40.36
N THR A 9 -53.81 21.76 40.47
CA THR A 9 -53.23 20.42 40.62
C THR A 9 -52.70 19.93 39.27
N TYR A 10 -51.37 19.83 39.15
CA TYR A 10 -50.72 19.27 37.97
C TYR A 10 -50.69 17.73 38.08
N GLN A 11 -51.62 17.04 37.42
CA GLN A 11 -51.54 15.59 37.26
C GLN A 11 -50.42 15.25 36.26
N ARG A 12 -49.29 14.72 36.76
CA ARG A 12 -48.28 14.07 35.91
C ARG A 12 -48.91 12.82 35.29
N ARG A 13 -49.21 12.86 33.99
CA ARG A 13 -49.42 11.64 33.21
C ARG A 13 -48.09 10.90 33.14
N THR A 14 -47.95 9.80 33.88
CA THR A 14 -46.88 8.84 33.67
C THR A 14 -47.20 8.04 32.41
N THR A 15 -46.72 8.48 31.26
CA THR A 15 -46.58 7.61 30.09
C THR A 15 -45.49 6.60 30.41
N SER A 16 -45.87 5.39 30.82
CA SER A 16 -44.96 4.25 30.88
C SER A 16 -44.50 3.96 29.45
N LEU A 17 -43.23 4.26 29.16
CA LEU A 17 -42.59 3.81 27.92
C LEU A 17 -42.60 2.27 27.92
N PRO A 18 -43.06 1.60 26.85
CA PRO A 18 -42.93 0.17 26.74
C PRO A 18 -41.45 -0.19 26.79
N ALA A 19 -41.11 -1.19 27.60
CA ALA A 19 -39.75 -1.70 27.72
C ALA A 19 -39.19 -1.96 26.31
N LEU A 20 -38.10 -1.28 25.97
CA LEU A 20 -37.30 -1.61 24.81
C LEU A 20 -36.85 -3.06 25.02
N ASP A 21 -37.30 -3.94 24.13
CA ASP A 21 -36.76 -5.28 24.01
C ASP A 21 -35.31 -5.12 23.58
N ILE A 22 -34.41 -5.15 24.56
CA ILE A 22 -32.97 -5.14 24.33
C ILE A 22 -32.69 -6.51 23.75
N ASP A 23 -32.70 -6.59 22.42
CA ASP A 23 -32.26 -7.76 21.66
C ASP A 23 -31.01 -8.34 22.33
N LYS A 24 -31.17 -9.54 22.90
CA LYS A 24 -30.09 -10.29 23.52
C LYS A 24 -29.05 -10.60 22.43
N HIS A 25 -28.01 -9.78 22.34
CA HIS A 25 -26.79 -10.09 21.61
C HIS A 25 -26.03 -11.24 22.31
N ASN A 26 -26.60 -12.45 22.29
CA ASN A 26 -26.07 -13.64 22.96
C ASN A 26 -25.40 -14.61 21.97
N HIS A 27 -24.91 -14.12 20.83
CA HIS A 27 -23.98 -14.89 20.03
C HIS A 27 -22.64 -15.00 20.77
N THR A 28 -22.04 -16.20 20.73
CA THR A 28 -20.65 -16.40 21.11
C THR A 28 -19.77 -15.45 20.30
N ALA A 29 -18.73 -14.87 20.93
CA ALA A 29 -17.83 -13.94 20.25
C ALA A 29 -17.33 -14.53 18.92
N ASP A 30 -17.56 -13.82 17.81
CA ASP A 30 -17.11 -14.21 16.46
C ASP A 30 -15.59 -14.02 16.33
N HIS A 31 -14.84 -14.89 17.01
CA HIS A 31 -13.39 -14.86 17.05
C HIS A 31 -12.79 -14.92 15.64
N ALA A 32 -13.32 -15.80 14.78
CA ALA A 32 -12.87 -15.92 13.40
C ALA A 32 -13.09 -14.62 12.60
N GLY A 33 -14.24 -13.98 12.75
CA GLY A 33 -14.54 -12.69 12.13
C GLY A 33 -13.65 -11.56 12.62
N VAL A 34 -13.31 -11.52 13.91
CA VAL A 34 -12.37 -10.53 14.47
C VAL A 34 -10.96 -10.74 13.90
N VAL A 35 -10.47 -11.98 13.87
CA VAL A 35 -9.15 -12.30 13.32
C VAL A 35 -9.08 -11.99 11.82
N ALA A 36 -10.11 -12.33 11.04
CA ALA A 36 -10.19 -11.99 9.61
C ALA A 36 -10.11 -10.48 9.38
N LYS A 37 -10.78 -9.67 10.22
CA LYS A 37 -10.66 -8.20 10.17
C LYS A 37 -9.26 -7.72 10.49
N GLN A 38 -8.62 -8.26 11.53
CA GLN A 38 -7.25 -7.91 11.90
C GLN A 38 -6.25 -8.20 10.76
N ILE A 39 -6.40 -9.35 10.09
CA ILE A 39 -5.58 -9.70 8.92
C ILE A 39 -5.79 -8.68 7.80
N MET A 40 -7.05 -8.33 7.49
CA MET A 40 -7.32 -7.35 6.44
C MET A 40 -6.81 -5.95 6.79
N ASP A 41 -6.84 -5.55 8.05
CA ASP A 41 -6.28 -4.27 8.49
C ASP A 41 -4.76 -4.27 8.44
N GLN A 42 -4.11 -5.40 8.73
CA GLN A 42 -2.69 -5.59 8.49
C GLN A 42 -2.35 -5.51 6.99
N VAL A 43 -3.11 -6.17 6.12
CA VAL A 43 -2.91 -6.07 4.65
C VAL A 43 -3.04 -4.62 4.20
N LYS A 44 -4.06 -3.89 4.66
CA LYS A 44 -4.23 -2.46 4.31
C LYS A 44 -3.05 -1.62 4.78
N ARG A 45 -2.59 -1.82 6.01
CA ARG A 45 -1.43 -1.10 6.56
C ARG A 45 -0.18 -1.36 5.72
N ARG A 46 0.13 -2.63 5.44
CA ARG A 46 1.26 -3.02 4.59
C ARG A 46 1.16 -2.45 3.18
N CYS A 47 -0.04 -2.37 2.60
CA CYS A 47 -0.25 -1.75 1.29
C CYS A 47 0.08 -0.25 1.26
N VAL A 48 0.05 0.43 2.41
CA VAL A 48 0.38 1.86 2.54
C VAL A 48 1.88 2.06 2.79
N GLU A 49 2.47 1.20 3.61
CA GLU A 49 3.87 1.29 4.06
C GLU A 49 4.84 0.71 3.01
N GLU A 50 4.52 -0.44 2.43
CA GLU A 50 5.42 -1.19 1.54
C GLU A 50 5.27 -0.78 0.07
N VAL A 51 6.35 -0.97 -0.69
CA VAL A 51 6.37 -0.75 -2.14
C VAL A 51 5.95 -1.99 -2.95
N ASN A 52 5.88 -3.16 -2.31
CA ASN A 52 5.54 -4.43 -2.96
C ASN A 52 4.17 -4.39 -3.65
N PRO A 53 3.94 -5.17 -4.72
CA PRO A 53 2.63 -5.25 -5.37
C PRO A 53 1.52 -5.61 -4.38
N VAL A 54 0.36 -4.94 -4.48
CA VAL A 54 -0.80 -5.16 -3.59
C VAL A 54 -1.24 -6.63 -3.60
N THR A 55 -1.15 -7.29 -4.76
CA THR A 55 -1.39 -8.73 -4.92
C THR A 55 -0.43 -9.56 -4.08
N ALA A 56 0.88 -9.28 -4.16
CA ALA A 56 1.91 -10.00 -3.42
C ALA A 56 1.72 -9.83 -1.90
N ILE A 57 1.37 -8.64 -1.44
CA ILE A 57 1.09 -8.36 -0.01
C ILE A 57 -0.08 -9.23 0.46
N TYR A 58 -1.22 -9.20 -0.25
CA TYR A 58 -2.40 -9.98 0.09
C TYR A 58 -2.11 -11.49 0.09
N THR A 59 -1.48 -12.01 -0.96
CA THR A 59 -1.12 -13.44 -1.07
C THR A 59 -0.16 -13.85 0.04
N SER A 60 0.83 -13.01 0.40
CA SER A 60 1.76 -13.33 1.48
C SER A 60 1.07 -13.48 2.83
N GLU A 61 0.06 -12.66 3.14
CA GLU A 61 -0.70 -12.80 4.39
C GLU A 61 -1.59 -14.04 4.38
N LEU A 62 -2.17 -14.41 3.24
CA LEU A 62 -2.90 -15.67 3.12
C LEU A 62 -2.01 -16.89 3.34
N LEU A 63 -0.79 -16.88 2.79
CA LEU A 63 0.15 -18.00 2.95
C LEU A 63 0.56 -18.21 4.41
N LYS A 64 0.74 -17.12 5.18
CA LYS A 64 1.04 -17.20 6.62
C LYS A 64 -0.06 -17.89 7.43
N LEU A 65 -1.30 -17.88 6.96
CA LEU A 65 -2.41 -18.59 7.62
C LEU A 65 -2.38 -20.08 7.32
N ARG A 66 -1.89 -20.46 6.14
CA ARG A 66 -1.74 -21.87 5.75
C ARG A 66 -0.55 -22.54 6.43
N ASP A 67 0.49 -21.77 6.76
CA ASP A 67 1.69 -22.28 7.43
C ASP A 67 1.46 -22.51 8.95
N ARG A 68 0.34 -22.05 9.52
CA ARG A 68 -0.08 -22.40 10.89
C ARG A 68 -0.72 -23.78 10.92
N ASP A 69 -0.75 -24.42 12.09
CA ASP A 69 -1.50 -25.67 12.29
C ASP A 69 -2.93 -25.49 11.75
N TRP A 70 -3.27 -26.27 10.72
CA TRP A 70 -4.53 -26.11 9.98
C TRP A 70 -5.70 -26.65 10.79
N ASP A 71 -6.09 -25.89 11.80
CA ASP A 71 -7.19 -26.17 12.72
C ASP A 71 -8.54 -25.64 12.20
N ASP A 72 -9.63 -26.00 12.88
CA ASP A 72 -10.98 -25.58 12.49
C ASP A 72 -11.19 -24.06 12.62
N VAL A 73 -10.42 -23.38 13.47
CA VAL A 73 -10.44 -21.91 13.58
C VAL A 73 -9.81 -21.26 12.35
N SER A 74 -8.67 -21.79 11.87
CA SER A 74 -8.00 -21.30 10.67
C SER A 74 -8.87 -21.45 9.42
N LYS A 75 -9.61 -22.56 9.29
CA LYS A 75 -10.61 -22.73 8.22
C LYS A 75 -11.69 -21.66 8.29
N GLN A 76 -12.28 -21.44 9.47
CA GLN A 76 -13.31 -20.42 9.66
C GLN A 76 -12.78 -19.00 9.36
N VAL A 77 -11.53 -18.70 9.72
CA VAL A 77 -10.91 -17.40 9.39
C VAL A 77 -10.76 -17.25 7.87
N VAL A 78 -10.26 -18.26 7.17
CA VAL A 78 -10.08 -18.23 5.71
C VAL A 78 -11.42 -18.09 4.98
N GLU A 79 -12.47 -18.76 5.45
CA GLU A 79 -13.83 -18.62 4.91
C GLU A 79 -14.40 -17.20 5.10
N ARG A 80 -14.03 -16.51 6.18
CA ARG A 80 -14.46 -15.13 6.46
C ARG A 80 -13.60 -14.08 5.75
N LEU A 81 -12.43 -14.45 5.21
CA LEU A 81 -11.58 -13.51 4.51
C LEU A 81 -12.21 -13.12 3.15
N PRO A 82 -12.31 -11.83 2.85
CA PRO A 82 -12.76 -11.40 1.53
C PRO A 82 -11.71 -11.81 0.49
N THR A 83 -12.16 -12.22 -0.69
CA THR A 83 -11.26 -12.50 -1.82
C THR A 83 -10.45 -11.26 -2.22
N PHE A 84 -9.35 -11.47 -2.94
CA PHE A 84 -8.56 -10.36 -3.47
C PHE A 84 -9.41 -9.43 -4.34
N ASN A 85 -10.27 -9.98 -5.20
CA ASN A 85 -11.07 -9.18 -6.12
C ASN A 85 -12.10 -8.29 -5.41
N SER A 86 -12.73 -8.77 -4.34
CA SER A 86 -13.68 -7.95 -3.57
C SER A 86 -12.98 -6.85 -2.76
N SER A 87 -11.77 -7.12 -2.27
CA SER A 87 -10.99 -6.16 -1.48
C SER A 87 -10.10 -5.23 -2.33
N LYS A 88 -9.82 -5.58 -3.61
CA LYS A 88 -8.92 -4.87 -4.52
C LYS A 88 -9.12 -3.35 -4.49
N SER A 89 -10.34 -2.90 -4.78
CA SER A 89 -10.64 -1.46 -4.84
C SER A 89 -10.38 -0.73 -3.53
N SER A 90 -10.57 -1.39 -2.39
CA SER A 90 -10.29 -0.78 -1.07
C SER A 90 -8.79 -0.70 -0.79
N LEU A 91 -8.03 -1.75 -1.11
CA LEU A 91 -6.59 -1.81 -0.92
C LEU A 91 -5.86 -0.79 -1.80
N TYR A 92 -6.22 -0.72 -3.08
CA TYR A 92 -5.65 0.27 -4.00
C TYR A 92 -6.05 1.70 -3.61
N ARG A 93 -7.28 1.94 -3.13
CA ARG A 93 -7.66 3.26 -2.61
C ARG A 93 -6.85 3.65 -1.38
N ALA A 94 -6.62 2.73 -0.45
CA ALA A 94 -5.80 2.99 0.73
C ALA A 94 -4.37 3.39 0.33
N ARG A 95 -3.75 2.60 -0.57
CA ARG A 95 -2.40 2.91 -1.09
C ARG A 95 -2.34 4.22 -1.87
N ARG A 96 -3.39 4.54 -2.65
CA ARG A 96 -3.44 5.78 -3.45
C ARG A 96 -3.47 7.05 -2.58
N LYS A 97 -3.89 6.96 -1.31
CA LYS A 97 -3.84 8.11 -0.39
C LYS A 97 -2.42 8.56 -0.07
N THR A 98 -1.45 7.65 -0.12
CA THR A 98 -0.03 7.94 0.16
C THR A 98 0.85 7.93 -1.09
N THR A 99 0.34 7.38 -2.19
CA THR A 99 1.06 7.40 -3.48
C THR A 99 0.85 8.76 -4.14
N PRO A 100 1.94 9.49 -4.49
CA PRO A 100 1.82 10.76 -5.17
C PRO A 100 1.10 10.60 -6.52
N ALA A 101 0.43 11.67 -6.97
CA ALA A 101 -0.18 11.68 -8.29
C ALA A 101 0.90 11.50 -9.37
N LEU A 102 0.50 10.94 -10.52
CA LEU A 102 1.40 10.82 -11.65
C LEU A 102 1.91 12.21 -12.05
N PRO A 103 3.23 12.40 -12.15
CA PRO A 103 3.83 13.68 -12.52
C PRO A 103 3.43 14.03 -13.95
N LYS A 104 3.07 15.29 -14.19
CA LYS A 104 2.69 15.79 -15.53
C LYS A 104 3.91 16.21 -16.35
N THR A 105 4.99 16.56 -15.65
CA THR A 105 6.25 16.99 -16.25
C THR A 105 7.42 16.32 -15.52
N GLN A 106 8.56 16.18 -16.20
CA GLN A 106 9.75 15.56 -15.63
C GLN A 106 10.29 16.35 -14.41
N SER A 107 10.12 17.68 -14.43
CA SER A 107 10.51 18.57 -13.32
C SER A 107 9.63 18.39 -12.08
N SER A 108 8.40 17.88 -12.22
CA SER A 108 7.48 17.64 -11.10
C SER A 108 7.71 16.30 -10.38
N ILE A 109 8.66 15.48 -10.84
CA ILE A 109 8.99 14.22 -10.19
C ILE A 109 9.71 14.53 -8.86
N THR A 110 9.29 13.93 -7.76
CA THR A 110 9.98 14.07 -6.47
C THR A 110 10.40 12.68 -6.02
N LEU A 111 11.72 12.47 -5.87
CA LEU A 111 12.34 11.18 -5.60
C LEU A 111 13.02 11.19 -4.23
N ASP A 112 12.22 11.29 -3.17
CA ASP A 112 12.73 11.42 -1.80
C ASP A 112 12.47 10.15 -0.97
N GLY A 113 13.33 9.90 0.03
CA GLY A 113 13.15 8.85 1.02
C GLY A 113 13.21 7.45 0.39
N LYS A 114 12.12 6.68 0.49
CA LYS A 114 12.08 5.27 0.06
C LYS A 114 12.33 5.00 -1.43
N TRP A 115 12.53 6.05 -2.24
CA TRP A 115 12.81 5.95 -3.67
C TRP A 115 14.30 6.15 -4.00
N THR A 116 15.13 6.48 -3.01
CA THR A 116 16.58 6.66 -3.20
C THR A 116 17.36 5.36 -3.02
N ASP A 117 16.80 4.41 -2.26
CA ASP A 117 17.45 3.17 -1.88
C ASP A 117 16.69 1.94 -2.41
N THR A 118 17.41 0.85 -2.57
CA THR A 118 16.83 -0.47 -2.85
C THR A 118 16.09 -1.03 -1.63
N ALA A 119 15.30 -2.09 -1.82
CA ALA A 119 14.66 -2.79 -0.71
C ALA A 119 15.64 -3.41 0.31
N THR A 120 16.90 -3.62 -0.09
CA THR A 120 17.99 -4.10 0.77
C THR A 120 18.76 -2.98 1.47
N GLY A 121 18.44 -1.71 1.16
CA GLY A 121 19.08 -0.53 1.76
C GLY A 121 20.30 -0.01 0.99
N ASP A 122 20.63 -0.60 -0.16
CA ASP A 122 21.71 -0.11 -1.01
C ASP A 122 21.30 1.16 -1.77
N ARG A 123 22.24 2.10 -1.95
CA ARG A 123 22.02 3.33 -2.73
C ARG A 123 21.62 2.96 -4.16
N PHE A 124 20.50 3.51 -4.63
CA PHE A 124 19.94 3.22 -5.94
C PHE A 124 19.80 4.44 -6.85
N LEU A 125 19.38 5.58 -6.30
CA LEU A 125 19.38 6.85 -7.02
C LEU A 125 20.79 7.47 -6.97
N LEU A 126 21.50 7.46 -8.10
CA LEU A 126 22.88 7.91 -8.17
C LEU A 126 23.01 9.36 -8.58
N ILE A 127 22.22 9.77 -9.57
CA ILE A 127 22.23 11.11 -10.15
C ILE A 127 20.79 11.56 -10.28
N ASP A 128 20.52 12.77 -9.80
CA ASP A 128 19.27 13.48 -10.02
C ASP A 128 19.61 14.96 -10.24
N GLU A 129 20.01 15.28 -11.47
CA GLU A 129 20.50 16.60 -11.84
C GLU A 129 19.61 17.23 -12.90
N SER A 130 19.43 18.55 -12.84
CA SER A 130 18.67 19.31 -13.83
C SER A 130 19.60 20.31 -14.54
N HIS A 131 19.77 20.16 -15.85
CA HIS A 131 20.59 21.04 -16.68
C HIS A 131 19.76 21.57 -17.86
N HIS A 132 19.70 22.90 -18.05
CA HIS A 132 18.99 23.55 -19.17
C HIS A 132 17.57 23.00 -19.45
N SER A 133 16.75 22.85 -18.41
CA SER A 133 15.37 22.32 -18.49
C SER A 133 15.26 20.83 -18.83
N GLN A 134 16.37 20.10 -18.89
CA GLN A 134 16.41 18.64 -19.00
C GLN A 134 16.88 18.04 -17.68
N ARG A 135 16.10 17.12 -17.14
CA ARG A 135 16.46 16.42 -15.90
C ARG A 135 17.01 15.04 -16.24
N THR A 136 18.18 14.73 -15.71
CA THR A 136 18.83 13.43 -15.86
C THR A 136 18.71 12.69 -14.53
N ILE A 137 18.06 11.53 -14.58
CA ILE A 137 17.90 10.65 -13.43
C ILE A 137 18.60 9.34 -13.77
N VAL A 138 19.54 8.91 -12.93
CA VAL A 138 20.27 7.66 -13.08
C VAL A 138 19.99 6.76 -11.88
N TYR A 139 19.45 5.58 -12.17
CA TYR A 139 19.24 4.52 -11.20
C TYR A 139 20.21 3.37 -11.46
N ALA A 140 21.04 3.06 -10.47
CA ALA A 140 21.90 1.88 -10.47
C ALA A 140 22.40 1.63 -9.04
N THR A 141 22.75 0.38 -8.74
CA THR A 141 23.55 0.07 -7.55
C THR A 141 25.04 0.15 -7.89
N ASP A 142 25.89 0.29 -6.87
CA ASP A 142 27.34 0.27 -7.07
C ASP A 142 27.82 -1.05 -7.70
N ASN A 143 27.15 -2.17 -7.39
CA ASN A 143 27.44 -3.46 -8.02
C ASN A 143 27.09 -3.44 -9.51
N ASN A 144 25.94 -2.87 -9.89
CA ASN A 144 25.61 -2.73 -11.31
C ASN A 144 26.64 -1.89 -12.07
N LEU A 145 27.17 -0.83 -11.44
CA LEU A 145 28.22 -0.01 -12.04
C LEU A 145 29.55 -0.76 -12.16
N ARG A 146 29.93 -1.55 -11.15
CA ARG A 146 31.13 -2.39 -11.22
C ARG A 146 31.03 -3.44 -12.31
N ASP A 147 29.89 -4.13 -12.39
CA ASP A 147 29.62 -5.13 -13.42
C ASP A 147 29.63 -4.48 -14.82
N LEU A 148 29.02 -3.29 -14.95
CA LEU A 148 29.03 -2.54 -16.20
C LEU A 148 30.43 -2.07 -16.60
N ALA A 149 31.25 -1.62 -15.63
CA ALA A 149 32.61 -1.17 -15.87
C ALA A 149 33.58 -2.32 -16.20
N ALA A 150 33.29 -3.54 -15.71
CA ALA A 150 34.05 -4.74 -16.01
C ALA A 150 33.58 -5.46 -17.30
N ALA A 151 32.48 -5.02 -17.91
CA ALA A 151 31.92 -5.67 -19.08
C ALA A 151 32.68 -5.29 -20.37
N ASP A 152 33.14 -6.28 -21.11
CA ASP A 152 33.76 -6.08 -22.43
C ASP A 152 32.75 -5.74 -23.53
N THR A 153 31.47 -6.07 -23.33
CA THR A 153 30.40 -5.85 -24.33
C THR A 153 29.08 -5.55 -23.63
N ILE A 154 28.42 -4.48 -24.06
CA ILE A 154 27.12 -4.06 -23.55
C ILE A 154 26.09 -4.20 -24.66
N TYR A 155 25.03 -4.97 -24.40
CA TYR A 155 23.89 -5.09 -25.31
C TYR A 155 22.79 -4.13 -24.85
N CYS A 156 22.56 -3.08 -25.61
CA CYS A 156 21.43 -2.18 -25.41
C CYS A 156 20.35 -2.51 -26.45
N ASP A 157 19.12 -2.75 -26.02
CA ASP A 157 17.99 -2.72 -26.93
C ASP A 157 17.64 -1.26 -27.29
N ARG A 158 16.86 -1.06 -28.36
CA ARG A 158 16.54 0.29 -28.88
C ARG A 158 15.59 1.08 -27.98
N THR A 159 15.38 0.65 -26.73
CA THR A 159 14.60 1.41 -25.73
C THR A 159 15.38 2.63 -25.24
N PHE A 160 16.70 2.67 -25.45
CA PHE A 160 17.54 3.84 -25.24
C PHE A 160 17.78 4.56 -26.56
N THR A 161 17.09 5.68 -26.80
CA THR A 161 17.51 6.65 -27.81
C THR A 161 18.61 7.49 -27.16
N PRO A 162 19.89 7.37 -27.56
CA PRO A 162 20.93 8.18 -26.96
C PRO A 162 20.67 9.64 -27.31
N ALA A 163 20.63 10.51 -26.29
CA ALA A 163 20.47 11.96 -26.47
C ALA A 163 21.75 12.62 -27.03
N LEU A 164 22.82 11.85 -27.23
CA LEU A 164 24.09 12.29 -27.79
C LEU A 164 24.57 11.25 -28.82
N PRO A 165 25.18 11.67 -29.95
CA PRO A 165 25.84 10.73 -30.84
C PRO A 165 26.98 10.03 -30.08
N PHE A 166 26.91 8.71 -29.97
CA PHE A 166 28.08 7.91 -29.61
C PHE A 166 29.22 8.28 -30.57
N PRO A 167 30.46 8.49 -30.08
CA PRO A 167 31.58 8.75 -30.98
C PRO A 167 31.71 7.55 -31.94
N PRO A 168 31.74 7.79 -33.26
CA PRO A 168 32.03 6.72 -34.19
C PRO A 168 33.46 6.24 -33.96
N ASP A 169 33.64 4.93 -34.08
CA ASP A 169 34.92 4.21 -34.11
C ASP A 169 35.51 3.77 -32.77
N ILE A 170 34.94 2.68 -32.23
CA ILE A 170 35.77 1.62 -31.67
C ILE A 170 35.90 0.55 -32.75
N HIS A 171 36.87 0.73 -33.62
CA HIS A 171 37.26 -0.25 -34.64
C HIS A 171 37.65 -1.54 -33.91
N ASN A 172 36.82 -2.58 -34.00
CA ASN A 172 37.17 -3.93 -33.56
C ASN A 172 37.83 -4.66 -34.74
N PRO A 173 39.16 -4.86 -34.78
CA PRO A 173 39.77 -5.69 -35.80
C PRO A 173 39.44 -7.15 -35.47
N ARG A 174 38.50 -7.74 -36.21
CA ARG A 174 38.29 -9.19 -36.18
C ARG A 174 39.52 -9.90 -36.78
N PRO A 175 40.09 -10.93 -36.13
CA PRO A 175 41.08 -11.78 -36.75
C PRO A 175 40.41 -12.72 -37.76
N CYS A 176 41.01 -12.86 -38.94
CA CYS A 176 40.83 -13.99 -39.86
C CYS A 176 41.77 -15.11 -39.46
#